data_AF-A0A8S1NUV7-F1
#
_entry.id   AF-A0A8S1NUV7-F1
#
_cell.length_a   1.000
_cell.length_b   1.000
_cell.length_c   1.000
_cell.angle_alpha   90.00
_cell.angle_beta   90.00
_cell.angle_gamma   90.00
#
_symmetry.space_group_name_H-M   'P 1'
#
loop_
_entity.id
_entity.type
_entity.pdbx_description
1 polymer ?
#
loop_
_entity_poly.entity_id
_entity_poly.type
_entity_poly.pdbx_seq_one_letter_code
_entity_poly.pdbx_strand_id
1 'polypeptide(L)'
;MHPEARERFFATYTWLPKITPLYNSTIAKYIATSFSSVQAEAVSDVYFPPKLHENGINIYTSYRFGKAFRYGRSLEIVGGIFFLTTKYPIYYALVALFGYTVGFNAYFYELTRRTVIRMDLLPHTHQIVCQKVGAFGQVITKLHQISDLEHVNFSEQETKENYFWNLHYHKLDRNLIFKDKSTGEYLTFDSEGWWDRQALEHELLN
;
A
#
# COMPACT_ATOMS: atom_id res chain seq x y z
N MET A 1 16.55 -20.96 3.69
CA MET A 1 16.21 -21.93 2.62
C MET A 1 14.88 -21.50 2.03
N HIS A 2 14.90 -20.90 0.84
CA HIS A 2 13.73 -20.37 0.15
C HIS A 2 12.80 -21.50 -0.32
N PRO A 3 11.48 -21.43 -0.11
CA PRO A 3 10.57 -21.99 -1.07
C PRO A 3 10.54 -21.02 -2.26
N GLU A 4 10.93 -21.50 -3.44
CA GLU A 4 10.83 -20.82 -4.72
C GLU A 4 9.36 -20.52 -5.06
N ALA A 5 8.79 -19.52 -4.42
CA ALA A 5 7.50 -18.96 -4.82
C ALA A 5 7.77 -18.17 -6.10
N ARG A 6 7.68 -18.83 -7.27
CA ARG A 6 7.69 -18.16 -8.59
C ARG A 6 6.81 -16.92 -8.50
N GLU A 7 7.40 -15.74 -8.63
CA GLU A 7 6.68 -14.48 -8.61
C GLU A 7 5.63 -14.48 -9.71
N ARG A 8 4.35 -14.62 -9.33
CA ARG A 8 3.26 -14.38 -10.29
C ARG A 8 3.15 -12.88 -10.47
N PHE A 9 3.78 -12.38 -11.52
CA PHE A 9 3.70 -11.00 -11.99
C PHE A 9 2.24 -10.54 -12.05
N PHE A 10 1.96 -9.39 -11.44
CA PHE A 10 0.62 -8.81 -11.47
C PHE A 10 0.40 -8.14 -12.82
N ALA A 11 -0.35 -8.84 -13.64
CA ALA A 11 -0.75 -8.44 -14.96
C ALA A 11 -2.26 -8.27 -14.93
N THR A 12 -2.72 -7.02 -14.85
CA THR A 12 -4.12 -6.64 -15.08
C THR A 12 -4.70 -7.28 -16.35
N TYR A 13 -3.88 -7.50 -17.39
CA TYR A 13 -4.27 -8.21 -18.63
C TYR A 13 -4.67 -9.68 -18.44
N THR A 14 -4.29 -10.36 -17.35
CA THR A 14 -4.66 -11.77 -17.13
C THR A 14 -6.08 -11.95 -16.59
N TRP A 15 -6.68 -10.88 -16.05
CA TRP A 15 -7.96 -10.93 -15.34
C TRP A 15 -9.00 -9.95 -15.88
N LEU A 16 -8.62 -8.74 -16.29
CA LEU A 16 -9.55 -7.77 -16.88
C LEU A 16 -10.39 -8.32 -18.05
N PRO A 17 -9.82 -9.13 -18.97
CA PRO A 17 -10.61 -9.72 -20.04
C PRO A 17 -11.69 -10.68 -19.52
N LYS A 18 -11.50 -11.32 -18.36
CA LYS A 18 -12.45 -12.32 -17.83
C LYS A 18 -13.75 -11.72 -17.28
N ILE A 19 -13.85 -10.40 -17.18
CA ILE A 19 -15.05 -9.71 -16.71
C ILE A 19 -15.88 -9.32 -17.94
N THR A 20 -16.97 -10.04 -18.17
CA THR A 20 -17.96 -9.78 -19.25
C THR A 20 -18.76 -8.52 -18.88
N PRO A 21 -18.33 -7.34 -19.36
CA PRO A 21 -18.35 -7.03 -20.79
C PRO A 21 -17.04 -6.48 -21.39
N LEU A 22 -15.94 -6.51 -20.64
CA LEU A 22 -14.64 -5.92 -21.02
C LEU A 22 -13.72 -6.84 -21.82
N TYR A 23 -14.18 -8.06 -22.16
CA TYR A 23 -13.40 -9.12 -22.81
C TYR A 23 -12.66 -8.68 -24.09
N ASN A 24 -13.09 -7.60 -24.75
CA ASN A 24 -12.46 -7.08 -25.98
C ASN A 24 -12.38 -5.55 -26.11
N SER A 25 -12.57 -4.77 -25.04
CA SER A 25 -12.58 -3.30 -25.19
C SER A 25 -11.15 -2.72 -25.26
N THR A 26 -10.92 -1.76 -26.16
CA THR A 26 -9.67 -0.98 -26.25
C THR A 26 -9.33 -0.31 -24.91
N ILE A 27 -10.35 0.03 -24.13
CA ILE A 27 -10.25 0.61 -22.79
C ILE A 27 -9.67 -0.40 -21.80
N ALA A 28 -10.11 -1.66 -21.83
CA ALA A 28 -9.55 -2.72 -20.99
C ALA A 28 -8.08 -2.97 -21.30
N LYS A 29 -7.68 -2.91 -22.58
CA LYS A 29 -6.27 -2.99 -23.01
C LYS A 29 -5.45 -1.81 -22.51
N TYR A 30 -5.96 -0.58 -22.63
CA TYR A 30 -5.28 0.64 -22.16
C TYR A 30 -5.08 0.65 -20.63
N ILE A 31 -6.13 0.30 -19.86
CA ILE A 31 -6.04 0.18 -18.41
C ILE A 31 -5.08 -0.95 -18.04
N ALA A 32 -5.15 -2.09 -18.74
CA ALA A 32 -4.24 -3.19 -18.47
C ALA A 32 -2.78 -2.78 -18.69
N THR A 33 -2.45 -2.07 -19.78
CA THR A 33 -1.07 -1.62 -20.05
C THR A 33 -0.59 -0.59 -19.04
N SER A 34 -1.41 0.40 -18.69
CA SER A 34 -1.02 1.51 -17.79
C SER A 34 -0.84 1.09 -16.33
N PHE A 35 -1.47 0.00 -15.91
CA PHE A 35 -1.37 -0.54 -14.55
C PHE A 35 -0.57 -1.86 -14.46
N SER A 36 -0.02 -2.35 -15.57
CA SER A 36 0.81 -3.57 -15.58
C SER A 36 2.21 -3.28 -15.05
N SER A 37 2.67 -4.04 -14.06
CA SER A 37 4.00 -3.89 -13.45
C SER A 37 5.10 -4.64 -14.22
N VAL A 38 4.93 -4.85 -15.53
CA VAL A 38 5.74 -5.81 -16.32
C VAL A 38 7.19 -5.33 -16.54
N GLN A 39 7.53 -4.10 -16.16
CA GLN A 39 8.90 -3.56 -16.21
C GLN A 39 9.67 -3.66 -14.88
N ALA A 40 9.47 -4.73 -14.11
CA ALA A 40 10.35 -5.06 -12.99
C ALA A 40 10.86 -6.48 -13.16
N GLU A 41 11.94 -6.62 -13.94
CA GLU A 41 12.73 -7.85 -13.96
C GLU A 41 13.30 -8.10 -12.55
N ALA A 42 12.86 -9.18 -11.91
CA ALA A 42 13.52 -9.72 -10.72
C ALA A 42 14.54 -10.77 -11.19
N VAL A 43 15.80 -10.34 -11.35
CA VAL A 43 16.95 -11.25 -11.51
C VAL A 43 17.92 -11.00 -10.36
N SER A 44 17.58 -11.50 -9.18
CA SER A 44 18.52 -11.85 -8.11
C SER A 44 17.78 -12.50 -6.94
N ASP A 45 18.36 -13.54 -6.34
CA ASP A 45 17.88 -14.17 -5.09
C ASP A 45 17.90 -13.20 -3.89
N VAL A 46 18.58 -12.05 -4.06
CA VAL A 46 18.53 -10.91 -3.16
C VAL A 46 17.59 -9.88 -3.78
N TYR A 47 16.41 -9.68 -3.21
CA TYR A 47 15.50 -8.63 -3.66
C TYR A 47 16.12 -7.26 -3.32
N PHE A 48 16.65 -6.58 -4.35
CA PHE A 48 17.03 -5.18 -4.24
C PHE A 48 15.84 -4.33 -4.69
N PRO A 49 15.12 -3.68 -3.76
CA PRO A 49 14.00 -2.85 -4.15
C PRO A 49 14.51 -1.70 -5.04
N PRO A 50 13.81 -1.36 -6.14
CA PRO A 50 14.29 -0.38 -7.12
C PRO A 50 14.48 0.99 -6.44
N LYS A 51 15.64 1.62 -6.51
CA LYS A 51 15.89 2.90 -5.81
C LYS A 51 14.82 3.94 -6.18
N LEU A 52 14.18 4.55 -5.18
CA LEU A 52 13.20 5.62 -5.42
C LEU A 52 13.86 6.94 -5.80
N HIS A 53 15.08 7.13 -5.32
CA HIS A 53 15.93 8.27 -5.59
C HIS A 53 17.37 7.81 -5.69
N GLU A 54 18.18 8.46 -6.53
CA GLU A 54 19.58 8.06 -6.79
C GLU A 54 20.42 7.97 -5.50
N ASN A 55 20.14 8.89 -4.56
CA ASN A 55 20.78 9.01 -3.25
C ASN A 55 19.95 8.44 -2.08
N GLY A 56 18.90 7.66 -2.37
CA GLY A 56 18.04 7.06 -1.35
C GLY A 56 18.66 5.80 -0.75
N ILE A 57 18.66 5.69 0.58
CA ILE A 57 19.03 4.46 1.30
C ILE A 57 17.73 3.78 1.72
N ASN A 58 17.45 2.57 1.25
CA ASN A 58 16.25 1.84 1.64
C ASN A 58 16.35 1.43 3.12
N ILE A 59 15.38 1.81 3.93
CA ILE A 59 15.30 1.44 5.35
C ILE A 59 14.35 0.26 5.55
N TYR A 60 13.20 0.30 4.89
CA TYR A 60 12.10 -0.62 5.18
C TYR A 60 11.33 -1.02 3.93
N THR A 61 10.92 -2.28 3.85
CA THR A 61 10.01 -2.77 2.81
C THR A 61 9.04 -3.81 3.38
N SER A 62 7.74 -3.63 3.15
CA SER A 62 6.71 -4.63 3.42
C SER A 62 6.58 -5.60 2.25
N TYR A 63 6.76 -6.89 2.54
CA TYR A 63 6.60 -7.97 1.58
C TYR A 63 5.11 -8.31 1.34
N ARG A 64 4.29 -8.33 2.40
CA ARG A 64 2.91 -8.83 2.33
C ARG A 64 1.90 -7.78 1.90
N PHE A 65 1.96 -6.60 2.49
CA PHE A 65 0.92 -5.59 2.28
C PHE A 65 1.02 -4.88 0.95
N GLY A 66 2.22 -4.68 0.41
CA GLY A 66 2.41 -3.97 -0.84
C GLY A 66 1.55 -4.54 -1.98
N LYS A 67 1.61 -5.86 -2.20
CA LYS A 67 0.82 -6.53 -3.23
C LYS A 67 -0.66 -6.65 -2.86
N ALA A 68 -0.95 -7.02 -1.62
CA ALA A 68 -2.32 -7.22 -1.15
C ALA A 68 -3.15 -5.94 -1.24
N PHE A 69 -2.60 -4.80 -0.84
CA PHE A 69 -3.28 -3.51 -0.92
C PHE A 69 -3.42 -3.00 -2.35
N ARG A 70 -2.39 -3.13 -3.20
CA ARG A 70 -2.53 -2.78 -4.62
C ARG A 70 -3.64 -3.61 -5.27
N TYR A 71 -3.66 -4.91 -5.02
CA TYR A 71 -4.70 -5.80 -5.53
C TYR A 71 -6.09 -5.41 -5.00
N GLY A 72 -6.25 -5.28 -3.68
CA GLY A 72 -7.52 -4.91 -3.06
C GLY A 72 -8.07 -3.57 -3.56
N ARG A 73 -7.20 -2.56 -3.69
CA ARG A 73 -7.59 -1.23 -4.20
C ARG A 73 -7.84 -1.23 -5.71
N SER A 74 -7.18 -2.10 -6.48
CA SER A 74 -7.47 -2.24 -7.93
C SER A 74 -8.86 -2.84 -8.20
N LEU A 75 -9.40 -3.64 -7.27
CA LEU A 75 -10.76 -4.16 -7.37
C LEU A 75 -11.82 -3.06 -7.30
N GLU A 76 -11.49 -1.86 -6.81
CA GLU A 76 -12.39 -0.70 -6.84
C GLU A 76 -12.72 -0.28 -8.27
N ILE A 77 -11.73 -0.31 -9.17
CA ILE A 77 -11.93 -0.01 -10.60
C ILE A 77 -12.86 -1.06 -11.21
N VAL A 78 -12.58 -2.34 -10.93
CA VAL A 78 -13.35 -3.46 -11.46
C VAL A 78 -14.79 -3.42 -10.96
N GLY A 79 -14.98 -3.22 -9.66
CA GLY A 79 -16.30 -3.07 -9.04
C GLY A 79 -17.06 -1.89 -9.62
N GLY A 80 -16.39 -0.74 -9.78
CA GLY A 80 -16.97 0.45 -10.42
C GLY A 80 -17.49 0.17 -11.83
N ILE A 81 -16.70 -0.49 -12.68
CA ILE A 81 -17.13 -0.84 -14.05
C ILE A 81 -18.25 -1.88 -14.02
N PHE A 82 -18.16 -2.89 -13.14
CA PHE A 82 -19.21 -3.90 -12.98
C PHE A 82 -20.56 -3.22 -12.68
N PHE A 83 -20.62 -2.31 -11.70
CA PHE A 83 -21.85 -1.61 -11.34
C PHE A 83 -22.44 -0.79 -12.49
N LEU A 84 -21.60 -0.11 -13.28
CA LEU A 84 -22.04 0.67 -14.44
C LEU A 84 -22.64 -0.19 -15.57
N THR A 85 -22.28 -1.47 -15.63
CA THR A 85 -22.73 -2.40 -16.69
C THR A 85 -23.91 -3.28 -16.28
N THR A 86 -24.37 -3.17 -15.03
CA THR A 86 -25.54 -3.92 -14.54
C THR A 86 -26.86 -3.36 -15.08
N LYS A 87 -27.91 -4.21 -15.09
CA LYS A 87 -29.26 -3.85 -15.57
C LYS A 87 -29.91 -2.68 -14.80
N TYR A 88 -29.50 -2.45 -13.54
CA TYR A 88 -30.03 -1.40 -12.67
C TYR A 88 -28.89 -0.63 -11.99
N PRO A 89 -28.15 0.21 -12.74
CA PRO A 89 -26.89 0.81 -12.26
C PRO A 89 -27.09 1.72 -11.04
N ILE A 90 -28.22 2.44 -10.97
CA ILE A 90 -28.52 3.38 -9.86
C ILE A 90 -28.71 2.63 -8.54
N TYR A 91 -29.44 1.51 -8.56
CA TYR A 91 -29.68 0.71 -7.36
C TYR A 91 -28.35 0.16 -6.79
N TYR A 92 -27.53 -0.44 -7.65
CA TYR A 92 -26.23 -0.96 -7.22
C TYR A 92 -25.25 0.13 -6.82
N ALA A 93 -25.29 1.30 -7.45
CA ALA A 93 -24.49 2.45 -7.04
C ALA A 93 -24.85 2.92 -5.62
N LEU A 94 -26.13 2.93 -5.24
CA LEU A 94 -26.55 3.27 -3.88
C LEU A 94 -26.11 2.21 -2.85
N VAL A 95 -26.22 0.92 -3.20
CA VAL A 95 -25.72 -0.18 -2.35
C VAL A 95 -24.21 -0.09 -2.18
N ALA A 96 -23.47 0.19 -3.25
CA ALA A 96 -22.02 0.36 -3.22
C ALA A 96 -21.61 1.59 -2.40
N LEU A 97 -22.32 2.71 -2.54
CA LEU A 97 -22.08 3.92 -1.76
C LEU A 97 -22.29 3.64 -0.26
N PHE A 98 -23.39 2.98 0.10
CA PHE A 98 -23.67 2.59 1.49
C PHE A 98 -22.63 1.60 2.03
N GLY A 99 -22.26 0.58 1.25
CA GLY A 99 -21.20 -0.35 1.62
C GLY A 99 -19.83 0.33 1.77
N TYR A 100 -19.57 1.37 0.97
CA TYR A 100 -18.35 2.14 1.07
C TYR A 100 -18.30 2.99 2.33
N THR A 101 -19.36 3.74 2.63
CA THR A 101 -19.40 4.64 3.79
C THR A 101 -19.40 3.88 5.11
N VAL A 102 -20.10 2.76 5.20
CA VAL A 102 -20.24 1.98 6.44
C VAL A 102 -19.09 0.99 6.63
N GLY A 103 -18.58 0.38 5.54
CA GLY A 103 -17.61 -0.72 5.60
C GLY A 103 -16.26 -0.36 5.02
N PHE A 104 -16.16 -0.14 3.71
CA PHE A 104 -14.85 -0.08 3.05
C PHE A 104 -13.98 1.09 3.51
N ASN A 105 -14.57 2.24 3.84
CA ASN A 105 -13.83 3.40 4.31
C ASN A 105 -13.13 3.14 5.67
N ALA A 106 -13.85 2.54 6.61
CA ALA A 106 -13.27 2.24 7.92
C ALA A 106 -12.32 1.03 7.91
N TYR A 107 -12.60 0.00 7.11
CA TYR A 107 -11.89 -1.29 7.15
C TYR A 107 -10.68 -1.39 6.21
N PHE A 108 -10.78 -0.82 5.01
CA PHE A 108 -9.74 -0.95 4.00
C PHE A 108 -9.03 0.37 3.73
N TYR A 109 -9.78 1.47 3.64
CA TYR A 109 -9.20 2.76 3.28
C TYR A 109 -8.23 3.27 4.35
N GLU A 110 -8.65 3.35 5.62
CA GLU A 110 -7.78 3.78 6.73
C GLU A 110 -6.51 2.92 6.86
N LEU A 111 -6.63 1.59 6.71
CA LEU A 111 -5.48 0.68 6.73
C LEU A 111 -4.50 0.97 5.59
N THR A 112 -4.99 1.07 4.35
CA THR A 112 -4.13 1.34 3.19
C THR A 112 -3.48 2.72 3.25
N ARG A 113 -4.17 3.70 3.85
CA ARG A 113 -3.69 5.08 4.00
C ARG A 113 -2.58 5.22 5.04
N ARG A 114 -2.66 4.48 6.15
CA ARG A 114 -1.70 4.57 7.26
C ARG A 114 -0.49 3.67 7.08
N THR A 115 -0.68 2.51 6.45
CA THR A 115 0.39 1.50 6.34
C THR A 115 1.45 1.92 5.33
N VAL A 116 2.71 1.93 5.78
CA VAL A 116 3.88 2.16 4.93
C VAL A 116 4.25 0.85 4.25
N ILE A 117 4.49 0.91 2.94
CA ILE A 117 4.90 -0.25 2.13
C ILE A 117 6.40 -0.24 1.93
N ARG A 118 6.98 0.95 1.82
CA ARG A 118 8.41 1.13 1.66
C ARG A 118 8.83 2.46 2.25
N MET A 119 10.04 2.49 2.81
CA MET A 119 10.62 3.68 3.40
C MET A 119 12.09 3.79 2.97
N ASP A 120 12.44 4.93 2.36
CA ASP A 120 13.81 5.26 1.96
C ASP A 120 14.27 6.53 2.70
N LEU A 121 15.48 6.53 3.25
CA LEU A 121 16.15 7.68 3.84
C LEU A 121 16.75 8.57 2.75
N LEU A 122 16.66 9.88 2.91
CA LEU A 122 17.35 10.88 2.10
C LEU A 122 18.27 11.69 3.00
N PRO A 123 19.54 11.26 3.13
CA PRO A 123 20.46 11.87 4.08
C PRO A 123 20.71 13.36 3.82
N HIS A 124 20.77 13.74 2.54
CA HIS A 124 21.05 15.11 2.13
C HIS A 124 19.96 16.12 2.50
N THR A 125 18.69 15.71 2.56
CA THR A 125 17.57 16.59 2.94
C THR A 125 17.05 16.34 4.35
N HIS A 126 17.61 15.40 5.11
CA HIS A 126 17.12 14.97 6.42
C HIS A 126 15.64 14.54 6.38
N GLN A 127 15.24 13.91 5.26
CA GLN A 127 13.88 13.48 5.00
C GLN A 127 13.80 11.97 4.84
N ILE A 128 12.60 11.45 5.02
CA ILE A 128 12.23 10.08 4.72
C ILE A 128 11.17 10.10 3.62
N VAL A 129 11.40 9.31 2.57
CA VAL A 129 10.40 8.97 1.57
C VAL A 129 9.62 7.76 2.05
N CYS A 130 8.32 7.92 2.23
CA CYS A 130 7.39 6.82 2.50
C CYS A 130 6.54 6.54 1.26
N GLN A 131 6.46 5.28 0.85
CA GLN A 131 5.52 4.82 -0.17
C GLN A 131 4.33 4.12 0.46
N LYS A 132 3.14 4.43 -0.07
CA LYS A 132 1.85 3.90 0.39
C LYS A 132 0.97 3.56 -0.81
N VAL A 133 -0.10 2.80 -0.58
CA VAL A 133 -1.13 2.58 -1.60
C VAL A 133 -2.27 3.57 -1.38
N GLY A 134 -2.55 4.38 -2.39
CA GLY A 134 -3.70 5.28 -2.44
C GLY A 134 -4.96 4.66 -3.05
N ALA A 135 -5.80 5.51 -3.61
CA ALA A 135 -6.97 5.07 -4.37
C ALA A 135 -6.61 4.26 -5.60
N PHE A 136 -7.47 3.31 -5.96
CA PHE A 136 -7.35 2.52 -7.20
C PHE A 136 -6.05 1.72 -7.35
N GLY A 137 -5.30 1.51 -6.26
CA GLY A 137 -4.02 0.80 -6.26
C GLY A 137 -2.83 1.67 -6.67
N GLN A 138 -3.01 2.99 -6.81
CA GLN A 138 -1.92 3.92 -7.11
C GLN A 138 -0.91 3.93 -5.96
N VAL A 139 0.38 3.88 -6.30
CA VAL A 139 1.46 4.07 -5.32
C VAL A 139 1.66 5.57 -5.13
N ILE A 140 1.47 6.05 -3.90
CA ILE A 140 1.72 7.44 -3.54
C ILE A 140 3.01 7.49 -2.74
N THR A 141 3.88 8.39 -3.14
CA THR A 141 5.13 8.70 -2.44
C THR A 141 4.93 10.00 -1.67
N LYS A 142 5.23 9.99 -0.36
CA LYS A 142 5.22 11.18 0.50
C LYS A 142 6.58 11.39 1.13
N LEU A 143 6.93 12.65 1.31
CA LEU A 143 8.13 13.08 2.02
C LEU A 143 7.73 13.50 3.43
N HIS A 144 8.43 12.96 4.42
CA HIS A 144 8.29 13.33 5.82
C HIS A 144 9.64 13.83 6.33
N GLN A 145 9.64 14.91 7.11
CA GLN A 145 10.83 15.37 7.80
C GLN A 145 11.10 14.46 9.00
N ILE A 146 12.36 14.08 9.23
CA ILE A 146 12.72 13.21 10.36
C ILE A 146 12.39 13.90 11.70
N SER A 147 12.60 15.21 11.78
CA SER A 147 12.29 16.03 12.97
C SER A 147 10.82 16.00 13.39
N ASP A 148 9.93 15.72 12.45
CA ASP A 148 8.48 15.82 12.65
C ASP A 148 7.86 14.47 13.02
N LEU A 149 8.64 13.38 12.96
CA LEU A 149 8.17 12.04 13.30
C LEU A 149 8.28 11.80 14.81
N GLU A 150 7.15 11.58 15.47
CA GLU A 150 7.09 11.15 16.86
C GLU A 150 6.72 9.68 16.97
N HIS A 151 7.46 8.95 17.80
CA HIS A 151 7.04 7.61 18.20
C HIS A 151 5.82 7.69 19.13
N VAL A 152 4.84 6.84 18.88
CA VAL A 152 3.59 6.79 19.64
C VAL A 152 3.44 5.43 20.31
N ASN A 153 3.20 5.45 21.61
CA ASN A 153 2.94 4.23 22.37
C ASN A 153 1.60 3.59 21.98
N PHE A 154 1.62 2.27 21.79
CA PHE A 154 0.43 1.50 21.42
C PHE A 154 -0.70 1.58 22.46
N SER A 155 -0.36 1.54 23.76
CA SER A 155 -1.36 1.54 24.85
C SER A 155 -2.29 2.76 24.80
N GLU A 156 -1.75 3.92 24.42
CA GLU A 156 -2.54 5.14 24.26
C GLU A 156 -3.46 5.11 23.04
N GLN A 157 -3.04 4.42 21.98
CA GLN A 157 -3.78 4.34 20.70
C GLN A 157 -4.81 3.24 20.67
N GLU A 158 -4.55 2.10 21.32
CA GLU A 158 -5.48 0.98 21.42
C GLU A 158 -6.83 1.43 22.01
N THR A 159 -6.78 2.31 23.02
CA THR A 159 -7.97 2.84 23.68
C THR A 159 -8.73 3.85 22.79
N LYS A 160 -8.02 4.62 21.95
CA LYS A 160 -8.61 5.66 21.10
C LYS A 160 -9.17 5.13 19.78
N GLU A 161 -8.53 4.11 19.20
CA GLU A 161 -8.83 3.57 17.86
C GLU A 161 -9.03 2.05 17.89
N ASN A 162 -9.75 1.56 18.90
CA ASN A 162 -9.95 0.13 19.16
C ASN A 162 -10.46 -0.67 17.95
N TYR A 163 -11.32 -0.06 17.11
CA TYR A 163 -11.82 -0.73 15.90
C TYR A 163 -10.71 -1.02 14.88
N PHE A 164 -9.81 -0.07 14.64
CA PHE A 164 -8.73 -0.21 13.67
C PHE A 164 -7.76 -1.31 14.11
N TRP A 165 -7.36 -1.25 15.37
CA TRP A 165 -6.40 -2.19 15.93
C TRP A 165 -6.97 -3.61 16.05
N ASN A 166 -8.23 -3.79 16.47
CA ASN A 166 -8.84 -5.12 16.55
C ASN A 166 -8.97 -5.82 15.20
N LEU A 167 -9.27 -5.07 14.14
CA LEU A 167 -9.45 -5.63 12.80
C LEU A 167 -8.14 -6.01 12.13
N HIS A 168 -7.03 -5.43 12.59
CA HIS A 168 -5.70 -5.57 11.99
C HIS A 168 -4.65 -6.12 12.96
N TYR A 169 -5.09 -6.59 14.12
CA TYR A 169 -4.30 -6.92 15.30
C TYR A 169 -3.08 -7.81 15.02
N HIS A 170 -3.23 -8.79 14.13
CA HIS A 170 -2.17 -9.76 13.84
C HIS A 170 -1.21 -9.36 12.72
N LYS A 171 -1.44 -8.23 12.05
CA LYS A 171 -0.72 -7.89 10.83
C LYS A 171 0.13 -6.61 10.95
N LEU A 172 -0.15 -5.76 11.94
CA LEU A 172 0.59 -4.53 12.15
C LEU A 172 1.55 -4.68 13.34
N ASP A 173 2.73 -4.08 13.23
CA ASP A 173 3.64 -3.94 14.36
C ASP A 173 3.10 -2.86 15.31
N ARG A 174 2.90 -3.25 16.57
CA ARG A 174 2.38 -2.37 17.62
C ARG A 174 3.47 -1.54 18.28
N ASN A 175 4.71 -2.01 18.24
CA ASN A 175 5.82 -1.29 18.85
C ASN A 175 6.33 -0.18 17.95
N LEU A 176 5.92 -0.18 16.68
CA LEU A 176 6.49 0.65 15.63
C LEU A 176 5.38 1.47 14.99
N ILE A 177 4.98 2.53 15.70
CA ILE A 177 3.93 3.47 15.30
C ILE A 177 4.52 4.87 15.37
N PHE A 178 4.47 5.59 14.27
CA PHE A 178 4.91 6.97 14.21
C PHE A 178 3.75 7.90 13.85
N LYS A 179 3.78 9.11 14.38
CA LYS A 179 2.88 10.18 13.99
C LYS A 179 3.70 11.34 13.46
N ASP A 180 3.37 11.80 12.27
CA ASP A 180 3.92 13.02 11.72
C ASP A 180 3.21 14.23 12.34
N LYS A 181 3.95 15.10 13.02
CA LYS A 181 3.42 16.34 13.63
C LYS A 181 2.79 17.28 12.62
N SER A 182 3.42 17.41 11.45
CA SER A 182 3.07 18.42 10.46
C SER A 182 1.73 18.09 9.78
N THR A 183 1.51 16.80 9.51
CA THR A 183 0.32 16.31 8.81
C THR A 183 -0.72 15.67 9.73
N GLY A 184 -0.33 15.31 10.96
CA GLY A 184 -1.14 14.52 11.88
C GLY A 184 -1.33 13.07 11.46
N GLU A 185 -0.63 12.61 10.42
CA GLU A 185 -0.78 11.28 9.84
C GLU A 185 -0.05 10.21 10.66
N TYR A 186 -0.71 9.09 10.90
CA TYR A 186 -0.07 7.91 11.50
C TYR A 186 0.58 7.04 10.43
N LEU A 187 1.79 6.60 10.73
CA LEU A 187 2.57 5.64 9.97
C LEU A 187 2.59 4.32 10.75
N THR A 188 2.02 3.29 10.14
CA THR A 188 2.01 1.93 10.69
C THR A 188 2.80 0.99 9.79
N PHE A 189 3.39 -0.04 10.38
CA PHE A 189 4.30 -0.95 9.70
C PHE A 189 3.79 -2.38 9.79
N ASP A 190 4.13 -3.18 8.78
CA ASP A 190 3.93 -4.62 8.76
C ASP A 190 4.74 -5.30 9.87
N SER A 191 4.10 -6.17 10.65
CA SER A 191 4.79 -6.99 11.65
C SER A 191 5.81 -7.96 11.04
N GLU A 192 5.67 -8.28 9.76
CA GLU A 192 6.59 -9.13 8.99
C GLU A 192 7.39 -8.34 7.95
N GLY A 193 7.46 -7.01 8.09
CA GLY A 193 8.24 -6.17 7.19
C GLY A 193 9.75 -6.34 7.37
N TRP A 194 10.50 -6.09 6.30
CA TRP A 194 11.95 -6.23 6.30
C TRP A 194 12.62 -4.89 6.52
N TRP A 195 13.54 -4.86 7.48
CA TRP A 195 14.33 -3.70 7.86
C TRP A 195 15.78 -3.92 7.46
N ASP A 196 16.37 -2.94 6.78
CA ASP A 196 17.79 -2.97 6.47
C ASP A 196 18.59 -2.52 7.70
N ARG A 197 19.37 -3.45 8.26
CA ARG A 197 20.19 -3.19 9.44
C ARG A 197 21.22 -2.08 9.19
N GLN A 198 21.84 -2.04 8.02
CA GLN A 198 22.87 -1.04 7.71
C GLN A 198 22.24 0.36 7.62
N ALA A 199 21.01 0.44 7.10
CA ALA A 199 20.28 1.69 7.04
C ALA A 199 19.84 2.18 8.43
N LEU A 200 19.48 1.27 9.35
CA LEU A 200 19.12 1.61 10.74
C LEU A 200 20.30 2.11 11.57
N GLU A 201 21.52 1.69 11.24
CA GLU A 201 22.74 2.16 11.91
C GLU A 201 23.17 3.57 11.43
N HIS A 202 22.42 4.20 10.53
CA HIS A 202 22.72 5.55 10.03
C HIS A 202 22.58 6.63 11.12
N GLU A 203 23.51 7.58 11.15
CA GLU A 203 23.60 8.69 12.14
C GLU A 203 22.37 9.61 12.21
N LEU A 204 21.43 9.51 11.26
CA LEU A 204 20.24 10.35 11.23
C LEU A 204 19.05 9.70 11.93
N LEU A 205 19.17 8.41 12.28
CA LEU A 205 18.11 7.62 12.89
C LEU A 205 18.43 7.25 14.36
N ASN A 206 19.65 7.49 14.82
CA ASN A 206 20.15 7.23 16.19
C ASN A 206 20.51 8.53 16.90
#